data_AF-A0A522PRW5-F1
#
_entry.id   AF-A0A522PRW5-F1
#
_cell.length_a   1.000
_cell.length_b   1.000
_cell.length_c   1.000
_cell.angle_alpha   90.00
_cell.angle_beta   90.00
_cell.angle_gamma   90.00
#
_symmetry.space_group_name_H-M   'P 1'
#
loop_
_entity.id
_entity.type
_entity.pdbx_description
1 polymer ?
#
loop_
_entity_poly.entity_id
_entity_poly.type
_entity_poly.pdbx_seq_one_letter_code
_entity_poly.pdbx_strand_id
1 'polypeptide(L)'
;MRKKGTYLLLGFVLAASAFTYLLARPEPPAGAEQSASADPSTAAGQNSMQQMMRSMMSGVVPAGIKPGDLPAPGSEGAKLIAKYCVQCHNLPSPSMHSAGEWPGVADRMFQRMSMCSRMSGMGMMRNMGGMGMKGMMGGTSGNGMMGMMNVKAPSAHEQEIIVAYLKEHSLKSIQPGALPSPRTKGAILFAATCAQCHALPDPRQHTAQQWPQVVVRMHKNMVAMGKSVPDAATLRTITEFLQDAARAKP
;
A
#
# COMPACT_ATOMS: atom_id res chain seq x y z
N MET A 1 7.23 -73.70 42.38
CA MET A 1 7.80 -72.66 41.50
C MET A 1 7.19 -71.31 41.91
N ARG A 2 7.85 -70.50 42.75
CA ARG A 2 8.48 -69.17 42.47
C ARG A 2 7.61 -68.26 41.56
N LYS A 3 7.23 -67.01 41.88
CA LYS A 3 7.36 -66.04 43.01
C LYS A 3 6.22 -65.01 42.80
N LYS A 4 5.40 -64.64 43.81
CA LYS A 4 5.47 -63.41 44.66
C LYS A 4 5.64 -62.08 43.87
N GLY A 5 4.86 -61.02 44.06
CA GLY A 5 3.84 -60.74 45.09
C GLY A 5 3.27 -59.32 44.98
N THR A 6 2.14 -59.15 45.66
CA THR A 6 1.31 -57.96 45.89
C THR A 6 1.86 -57.13 47.05
N TYR A 7 1.86 -55.78 46.96
CA TYR A 7 1.79 -54.83 48.09
C TYR A 7 1.12 -53.53 47.61
N LEU A 8 -0.08 -53.15 48.05
CA LEU A 8 -0.50 -52.48 49.30
C LEU A 8 -0.28 -50.95 49.31
N LEU A 9 -1.42 -50.24 49.42
CA LEU A 9 -1.64 -48.81 49.66
C LEU A 9 -1.06 -48.32 51.00
N LEU A 10 -0.50 -47.12 50.99
CA LEU A 10 -0.39 -46.13 52.09
C LEU A 10 0.16 -44.86 51.42
N GLY A 11 -0.50 -43.70 51.33
CA GLY A 11 -1.35 -43.06 52.33
C GLY A 11 -0.48 -42.21 53.24
N PHE A 12 -0.07 -41.00 52.82
CA PHE A 12 0.30 -39.91 53.74
C PHE A 12 -0.01 -38.55 53.14
N VAL A 13 -1.05 -37.94 53.70
CA VAL A 13 -1.32 -36.50 53.74
C VAL A 13 -0.41 -35.90 54.82
N LEU A 14 0.22 -34.75 54.54
CA LEU A 14 0.71 -33.70 55.45
C LEU A 14 1.39 -32.66 54.53
N ALA A 15 1.37 -31.35 54.71
CA ALA A 15 0.59 -30.40 55.47
C ALA A 15 1.02 -29.02 54.92
N ALA A 16 0.17 -28.02 55.10
CA ALA A 16 0.38 -26.67 54.60
C ALA A 16 1.68 -26.02 55.12
N SER A 17 2.30 -25.22 54.27
CA SER A 17 3.04 -24.03 54.69
C SER A 17 2.81 -22.95 53.65
N ALA A 18 1.89 -22.06 54.00
CA ALA A 18 1.70 -20.78 53.36
C ALA A 18 2.99 -19.96 53.51
N PHE A 19 3.52 -19.47 52.40
CA PHE A 19 4.35 -18.27 52.42
C PHE A 19 3.79 -17.30 51.39
N THR A 20 2.94 -16.43 51.91
CA THR A 20 2.53 -15.17 51.32
C THR A 20 3.75 -14.36 50.92
N TYR A 21 4.02 -14.27 49.62
CA TYR A 21 4.73 -13.14 49.02
C TYR A 21 3.73 -12.36 48.16
N LEU A 22 2.77 -11.77 48.85
CA LEU A 22 2.05 -10.60 48.35
C LEU A 22 2.75 -9.40 48.98
N LEU A 23 3.42 -8.60 48.14
CA LEU A 23 3.50 -7.13 48.17
C LEU A 23 4.65 -6.69 47.23
N ALA A 24 4.34 -5.73 46.36
CA ALA A 24 5.23 -5.04 45.42
C ALA A 24 5.51 -5.72 44.07
N ARG A 25 4.49 -5.82 43.21
CA ARG A 25 4.70 -5.51 41.78
C ARG A 25 4.46 -4.01 41.59
N PRO A 26 5.41 -3.23 41.07
CA PRO A 26 5.18 -1.82 40.80
C PRO A 26 4.12 -1.69 39.71
N GLU A 27 3.08 -0.91 39.98
CA GLU A 27 2.15 -0.46 38.95
C GLU A 27 2.91 0.34 37.88
N PRO A 28 2.64 0.12 36.58
CA PRO A 28 3.14 1.04 35.56
C PRO A 28 2.49 2.41 35.77
N PRO A 29 3.24 3.51 35.74
CA PRO A 29 2.66 4.83 35.93
C PRO A 29 1.61 5.10 34.84
N ALA A 30 0.38 5.36 35.29
CA ALA A 30 -0.64 6.00 34.49
C ALA A 30 -0.12 7.39 34.08
N GLY A 31 -0.03 7.63 32.77
CA GLY A 31 0.39 8.92 32.22
C GLY A 31 1.76 8.90 31.55
N ALA A 32 1.84 8.27 30.37
CA ALA A 32 2.82 8.62 29.36
C ALA A 32 2.22 8.32 27.97
N GLU A 33 1.34 9.22 27.52
CA GLU A 33 1.24 9.52 26.10
C GLU A 33 2.64 9.91 25.62
N GLN A 34 3.27 9.04 24.83
CA GLN A 34 4.28 9.46 23.87
C GLN A 34 3.91 8.87 22.53
N SER A 35 3.33 9.75 21.73
CA SER A 35 3.32 9.69 20.28
C SER A 35 4.63 9.06 19.79
N ALA A 36 4.50 7.99 19.02
CA ALA A 36 5.60 7.52 18.19
C ALA A 36 5.88 8.63 17.17
N SER A 37 6.81 9.50 17.58
CA SER A 37 7.35 10.61 16.82
C SER A 37 7.78 10.09 15.46
N ALA A 38 7.23 10.73 14.42
CA ALA A 38 7.76 10.64 13.08
C ALA A 38 9.27 10.90 13.12
N ASP A 39 10.01 9.96 12.54
CA ASP A 39 11.46 10.03 12.36
C ASP A 39 11.82 11.32 11.60
N PRO A 40 12.53 12.29 12.21
CA PRO A 40 12.78 13.61 11.61
C PRO A 40 13.81 13.58 10.47
N SER A 41 14.33 12.39 10.12
CA SER A 41 15.37 12.21 9.10
C SER A 41 14.86 12.18 7.65
N THR A 42 13.55 12.35 7.39
CA THR A 42 12.99 12.42 6.02
C THR A 42 12.48 13.81 5.60
N ALA A 43 12.67 14.84 6.43
CA ALA A 43 12.24 16.22 6.15
C ALA A 43 13.22 17.02 5.26
N ALA A 44 14.05 16.35 4.46
CA ALA A 44 14.90 17.01 3.48
C ALA A 44 14.14 17.18 2.15
N GLY A 45 13.46 18.32 1.97
CA GLY A 45 13.14 18.87 0.65
C GLY A 45 11.71 18.72 0.11
N GLN A 46 10.69 18.54 0.95
CA GLN A 46 9.29 18.57 0.47
C GLN A 46 8.75 20.00 0.45
N ASN A 47 8.35 20.49 -0.73
CA ASN A 47 7.63 21.76 -0.82
C ASN A 47 6.18 21.59 -0.34
N SER A 48 5.60 22.65 0.26
CA SER A 48 4.26 22.63 0.86
C SER A 48 3.14 22.21 -0.11
N MET A 49 3.32 22.46 -1.41
CA MET A 49 2.35 22.12 -2.46
C MET A 49 2.38 20.64 -2.87
N GLN A 50 3.56 19.99 -2.83
CA GLN A 50 3.66 18.54 -3.02
C GLN A 50 2.91 17.79 -1.91
N GLN A 51 2.99 18.30 -0.68
CA GLN A 51 2.19 17.78 0.42
C GLN A 51 0.69 18.01 0.19
N MET A 52 0.30 19.18 -0.30
CA MET A 52 -1.10 19.46 -0.68
C MET A 52 -1.61 18.52 -1.77
N MET A 53 -0.86 18.30 -2.85
CA MET A 53 -1.25 17.38 -3.93
C MET A 53 -1.36 15.94 -3.46
N ARG A 54 -0.42 15.48 -2.62
CA ARG A 54 -0.50 14.18 -1.98
C ARG A 54 -1.75 14.06 -1.11
N SER A 55 -2.08 15.10 -0.34
CA SER A 55 -3.28 15.15 0.49
C SER A 55 -4.56 15.12 -0.35
N MET A 56 -4.62 15.88 -1.44
CA MET A 56 -5.79 15.91 -2.33
C MET A 56 -6.01 14.57 -3.04
N MET A 57 -4.93 13.89 -3.40
CA MET A 57 -4.99 12.56 -4.04
C MET A 57 -5.11 11.42 -3.02
N SER A 58 -4.93 11.70 -1.73
CA SER A 58 -5.16 10.73 -0.66
C SER A 58 -6.66 10.42 -0.59
N GLY A 59 -7.01 9.16 -0.84
CA GLY A 59 -8.40 8.72 -1.00
C GLY A 59 -8.86 8.54 -2.45
N VAL A 60 -8.05 8.94 -3.44
CA VAL A 60 -8.24 8.54 -4.85
C VAL A 60 -7.30 7.40 -5.21
N VAL A 61 -6.09 7.44 -4.66
CA VAL A 61 -5.03 6.44 -4.89
C VAL A 61 -4.76 5.70 -3.58
N PRO A 62 -4.60 4.36 -3.60
CA PRO A 62 -4.32 3.59 -2.39
C PRO A 62 -2.97 3.99 -1.76
N ALA A 63 -2.75 3.51 -0.53
CA ALA A 63 -1.45 3.68 0.12
C ALA A 63 -0.32 3.11 -0.75
N GLY A 64 0.78 3.86 -0.85
CA GLY A 64 1.94 3.46 -1.63
C GLY A 64 2.95 2.61 -0.85
N ILE A 65 4.02 2.23 -1.53
CA ILE A 65 5.16 1.49 -0.96
C ILE A 65 6.35 2.44 -0.76
N LYS A 66 7.32 2.07 0.09
CA LYS A 66 8.56 2.86 0.19
C LYS A 66 9.50 2.47 -0.96
N PRO A 67 10.35 3.39 -1.46
CA PRO A 67 11.33 3.06 -2.50
C PRO A 67 12.24 1.88 -2.16
N GLY A 68 12.63 1.70 -0.90
CA GLY A 68 13.46 0.57 -0.45
C GLY A 68 12.74 -0.78 -0.46
N ASP A 69 11.41 -0.78 -0.49
CA ASP A 69 10.58 -1.99 -0.52
C ASP A 69 10.22 -2.41 -1.96
N LEU A 70 10.73 -1.67 -2.96
CA LEU A 70 10.54 -2.02 -4.36
C LEU A 70 11.27 -3.33 -4.71
N PRO A 71 10.71 -4.18 -5.58
CA PRO A 71 11.44 -5.27 -6.18
C PRO A 71 12.70 -4.75 -6.90
N ALA A 72 13.86 -5.39 -6.69
CA ALA A 72 15.13 -4.94 -7.26
C ALA A 72 15.37 -3.41 -7.08
N PRO A 73 15.43 -2.89 -5.84
CA PRO A 73 15.40 -1.45 -5.57
C PRO A 73 16.63 -0.70 -6.12
N GLY A 74 17.73 -1.43 -6.37
CA GLY A 74 18.93 -0.89 -7.01
C GLY A 74 18.86 -0.75 -8.54
N SER A 75 17.85 -1.34 -9.18
CA SER A 75 17.67 -1.28 -10.63
C SER A 75 17.37 0.13 -11.12
N GLU A 76 17.65 0.39 -12.38
CA GLU A 76 17.36 1.69 -12.99
C GLU A 76 15.87 2.00 -12.98
N GLY A 77 15.02 1.04 -13.35
CA GLY A 77 13.56 1.19 -13.30
C GLY A 77 13.02 1.54 -11.92
N ALA A 78 13.50 0.86 -10.86
CA ALA A 78 13.10 1.16 -9.49
C ALA A 78 13.48 2.60 -9.08
N LYS A 79 14.70 3.03 -9.41
CA LYS A 79 15.17 4.40 -9.17
C LYS A 79 14.33 5.43 -9.93
N LEU A 80 13.98 5.15 -11.18
CA LEU A 80 13.19 6.04 -12.02
C LEU A 80 11.76 6.22 -11.48
N ILE A 81 11.06 5.16 -11.10
CA ILE A 81 9.71 5.30 -10.52
C ILE A 81 9.75 6.00 -9.15
N ALA A 82 10.77 5.74 -8.34
CA ALA A 82 10.95 6.42 -7.05
C ALA A 82 11.25 7.92 -7.24
N LYS A 83 11.94 8.30 -8.32
CA LYS A 83 12.20 9.70 -8.71
C LYS A 83 10.95 10.39 -9.22
N TYR A 84 10.20 9.75 -10.12
CA TYR A 84 9.15 10.41 -10.89
C TYR A 84 7.76 10.30 -10.25
N CYS A 85 7.35 9.11 -9.80
CA CYS A 85 5.97 8.85 -9.40
C CYS A 85 5.62 9.48 -8.04
N VAL A 86 6.60 9.71 -7.18
CA VAL A 86 6.39 10.33 -5.86
C VAL A 86 6.18 11.84 -5.90
N GLN A 87 6.31 12.46 -7.07
CA GLN A 87 6.14 13.91 -7.24
C GLN A 87 4.71 14.36 -6.93
N CYS A 88 3.71 13.50 -7.18
CA CYS A 88 2.30 13.87 -7.07
C CYS A 88 1.54 13.08 -5.99
N HIS A 89 1.84 11.80 -5.80
CA HIS A 89 1.17 10.92 -4.84
C HIS A 89 2.15 9.91 -4.24
N ASN A 90 1.67 8.96 -3.42
CA ASN A 90 2.51 7.89 -2.87
C ASN A 90 3.01 6.96 -3.99
N LEU A 91 4.21 6.38 -3.84
CA LEU A 91 4.79 5.48 -4.85
C LEU A 91 3.89 4.26 -5.08
N PRO A 92 3.39 4.04 -6.31
CA PRO A 92 2.58 2.86 -6.61
C PRO A 92 3.43 1.58 -6.53
N SER A 93 2.81 0.48 -6.09
CA SER A 93 3.44 -0.84 -6.15
C SER A 93 3.36 -1.41 -7.56
N PRO A 94 4.46 -1.94 -8.12
CA PRO A 94 4.44 -2.68 -9.39
C PRO A 94 3.44 -3.85 -9.39
N SER A 95 3.18 -4.47 -8.24
CA SER A 95 2.22 -5.58 -8.13
C SER A 95 0.75 -5.14 -8.03
N MET A 96 0.42 -3.88 -8.35
CA MET A 96 -0.96 -3.37 -8.32
C MET A 96 -1.73 -3.63 -9.63
N HIS A 97 -1.01 -3.73 -10.75
CA HIS A 97 -1.59 -4.01 -12.07
C HIS A 97 -0.83 -5.15 -12.74
N SER A 98 -1.49 -5.85 -13.66
CA SER A 98 -0.88 -6.88 -14.47
C SER A 98 0.08 -6.28 -15.52
N ALA A 99 0.99 -7.10 -16.05
CA ALA A 99 1.91 -6.70 -17.12
C ALA A 99 1.19 -6.13 -18.35
N GLY A 100 -0.01 -6.61 -18.66
CA GLY A 100 -0.82 -6.12 -19.78
C GLY A 100 -1.45 -4.75 -19.53
N GLU A 101 -1.76 -4.42 -18.27
CA GLU A 101 -2.37 -3.15 -17.88
C GLU A 101 -1.35 -2.01 -17.73
N TRP A 102 -0.12 -2.34 -17.30
CA TRP A 102 0.89 -1.34 -16.97
C TRP A 102 1.20 -0.31 -18.07
N PRO A 103 1.33 -0.67 -19.35
CA PRO A 103 1.57 0.33 -20.40
C PRO A 103 0.51 1.43 -20.42
N GLY A 104 -0.77 1.07 -20.34
CA GLY A 104 -1.86 2.05 -20.33
C GLY A 104 -1.95 2.84 -19.02
N VAL A 105 -1.62 2.22 -17.88
CA VAL A 105 -1.59 2.92 -16.58
C VAL A 105 -0.46 3.94 -16.52
N ALA A 106 0.74 3.55 -16.94
CA ALA A 106 1.92 4.41 -16.94
C ALA A 106 1.77 5.56 -17.95
N ASP A 107 1.24 5.31 -19.14
CA ASP A 107 1.02 6.35 -20.16
C ASP A 107 0.11 7.49 -19.64
N ARG A 108 -1.00 7.16 -18.96
CA ARG A 108 -1.84 8.19 -18.32
C ARG A 108 -1.07 9.03 -17.30
N MET A 109 -0.16 8.41 -16.53
CA MET A 109 0.69 9.13 -15.58
C MET A 109 1.67 10.04 -16.32
N PHE A 110 2.37 9.53 -17.35
CA PHE A 110 3.32 10.31 -18.14
C PHE A 110 2.65 11.51 -18.83
N GLN A 111 1.46 11.33 -19.42
CA GLN A 111 0.68 12.40 -20.02
C GLN A 111 0.30 13.47 -19.00
N ARG A 112 -0.15 13.06 -17.80
CA ARG A 112 -0.46 13.99 -16.70
C ARG A 112 0.77 14.76 -16.25
N MET A 113 1.91 14.09 -16.12
CA MET A 113 3.19 14.72 -15.74
C MET A 113 3.65 15.71 -16.81
N SER A 114 3.56 15.35 -18.09
CA SER A 114 3.86 16.23 -19.22
C SER A 114 2.97 17.48 -19.22
N MET A 115 1.66 17.30 -19.00
CA MET A 115 0.72 18.41 -18.89
C MET A 115 1.09 19.37 -17.75
N CYS A 116 1.34 18.85 -16.53
CA CYS A 116 1.73 19.66 -15.39
C CYS A 116 3.09 20.36 -15.61
N SER A 117 4.05 19.67 -16.22
CA SER A 117 5.37 20.21 -16.54
C SER A 117 5.28 21.41 -17.50
N ARG A 118 4.44 21.30 -18.54
CA ARG A 118 4.21 22.38 -19.52
C ARG A 118 3.51 23.59 -18.90
N MET A 119 2.52 23.38 -18.04
CA MET A 119 1.79 24.47 -17.38
C MET A 119 2.72 25.34 -16.52
N SER A 120 3.67 24.72 -15.83
CA SER A 120 4.66 25.44 -15.01
C SER A 120 5.66 26.26 -15.82
N GLY A 121 5.99 25.85 -17.05
CA GLY A 121 6.80 26.66 -17.97
C GLY A 121 6.06 27.89 -18.52
N MET A 122 4.75 27.80 -18.74
CA MET A 122 3.94 28.87 -19.31
C MET A 122 3.72 30.06 -18.35
N GLY A 123 3.80 29.83 -17.03
CA GLY A 123 3.71 30.87 -16.01
C GLY A 123 4.90 31.85 -16.01
N MET A 124 6.07 31.43 -16.51
CA MET A 124 7.25 32.30 -16.58
C MET A 124 7.28 33.19 -17.84
N MET A 125 6.79 32.71 -18.99
CA MET A 125 6.75 33.51 -20.23
C MET A 125 5.73 34.65 -20.20
N ARG A 126 4.61 34.49 -19.45
CA ARG A 126 3.64 35.59 -19.26
C ARG A 126 4.14 36.71 -18.33
N ASN A 127 5.19 36.47 -17.55
CA ASN A 127 5.74 37.46 -16.61
C ASN A 127 6.94 38.26 -17.17
N MET A 128 7.44 37.94 -18.36
CA MET A 128 8.54 38.68 -19.01
C MET A 128 8.15 39.48 -20.26
N GLY A 129 6.88 39.44 -20.68
CA GLY A 129 6.39 40.13 -21.89
C GLY A 129 5.54 41.38 -21.66
N GLY A 130 5.45 41.90 -20.43
CA GLY A 130 4.45 42.92 -20.06
C GLY A 130 4.94 44.03 -19.13
N MET A 131 6.18 44.51 -19.31
CA MET A 131 6.62 45.76 -18.70
C MET A 131 6.03 46.95 -19.49
N GLY A 132 4.71 47.11 -19.40
CA GLY A 132 3.96 48.27 -19.90
C GLY A 132 3.31 48.99 -18.72
N MET A 133 3.75 50.22 -18.47
CA MET A 133 3.35 51.10 -17.38
C MET A 133 1.83 51.19 -17.13
N LYS A 134 1.48 51.37 -15.83
CA LYS A 134 0.28 52.02 -15.26
C LYS A 134 -0.99 51.18 -15.09
N GLY A 135 -1.25 50.85 -13.82
CA GLY A 135 -2.53 50.39 -13.27
C GLY A 135 -2.34 49.74 -11.89
N MET A 136 -1.74 50.44 -10.92
CA MET A 136 -2.40 50.88 -9.68
C MET A 136 -3.38 49.87 -9.03
N MET A 137 -2.90 49.28 -7.93
CA MET A 137 -3.59 48.71 -6.76
C MET A 137 -5.07 48.31 -6.85
N GLY A 138 -5.35 47.02 -6.58
CA GLY A 138 -6.65 46.60 -6.05
C GLY A 138 -7.02 45.15 -6.33
N GLY A 139 -6.36 44.19 -5.68
CA GLY A 139 -6.79 42.78 -5.76
C GLY A 139 -5.72 41.80 -5.32
N THR A 140 -5.58 41.60 -4.01
CA THR A 140 -4.99 40.38 -3.47
C THR A 140 -5.83 39.18 -3.94
N SER A 141 -5.14 38.16 -4.46
CA SER A 141 -5.68 36.81 -4.75
C SER A 141 -6.41 36.66 -6.10
N GLY A 142 -5.64 36.45 -7.18
CA GLY A 142 -6.21 36.00 -8.45
C GLY A 142 -5.27 35.15 -9.30
N ASN A 143 -4.01 35.57 -9.49
CA ASN A 143 -3.12 34.94 -10.47
C ASN A 143 -1.80 34.40 -9.90
N GLY A 144 -1.73 34.12 -8.60
CA GLY A 144 -0.46 33.76 -7.91
C GLY A 144 -0.19 32.26 -7.70
N MET A 145 -1.10 31.35 -8.05
CA MET A 145 -0.97 29.92 -7.67
C MET A 145 -0.64 28.95 -8.82
N MET A 146 -0.66 29.39 -10.07
CA MET A 146 -0.54 28.51 -11.25
C MET A 146 0.89 28.35 -11.79
N GLY A 147 1.92 28.81 -11.06
CA GLY A 147 3.30 28.89 -11.55
C GLY A 147 4.32 27.95 -10.88
N MET A 148 3.91 27.00 -10.03
CA MET A 148 4.86 26.37 -9.09
C MET A 148 4.81 24.84 -8.99
N MET A 149 4.12 24.13 -9.88
CA MET A 149 4.25 22.66 -9.94
C MET A 149 5.45 22.26 -10.80
N ASN A 150 6.67 22.26 -10.25
CA ASN A 150 7.86 21.79 -10.98
C ASN A 150 7.88 20.25 -11.13
N VAL A 151 6.80 19.68 -11.68
CA VAL A 151 6.68 18.27 -12.02
C VAL A 151 7.56 18.02 -13.23
N LYS A 152 8.51 17.11 -13.10
CA LYS A 152 9.36 16.63 -14.19
C LYS A 152 8.71 15.43 -14.83
N ALA A 153 8.61 15.43 -16.16
CA ALA A 153 8.20 14.26 -16.93
C ALA A 153 9.46 13.44 -17.34
N PRO A 154 9.39 12.10 -17.31
CA PRO A 154 10.46 11.25 -17.85
C PRO A 154 10.59 11.42 -19.36
N SER A 155 11.82 11.32 -19.87
CA SER A 155 12.10 11.21 -21.30
C SER A 155 11.51 9.92 -21.90
N ALA A 156 11.40 9.83 -23.23
CA ALA A 156 10.88 8.64 -23.90
C ALA A 156 11.66 7.36 -23.51
N HIS A 157 12.99 7.46 -23.46
CA HIS A 157 13.83 6.34 -23.05
C HIS A 157 13.61 5.94 -21.58
N GLU A 158 13.51 6.92 -20.66
CA GLU A 158 13.18 6.62 -19.26
C GLU A 158 11.78 6.00 -19.12
N GLN A 159 10.81 6.39 -19.95
CA GLN A 159 9.47 5.80 -19.95
C GLN A 159 9.51 4.32 -20.36
N GLU A 160 10.30 3.96 -21.36
CA GLU A 160 10.51 2.57 -21.77
C GLU A 160 11.07 1.71 -20.63
N ILE A 161 12.10 2.22 -19.93
CA ILE A 161 12.72 1.53 -18.78
C ILE A 161 11.71 1.38 -17.64
N ILE A 162 10.94 2.43 -17.33
CA ILE A 162 9.90 2.40 -16.30
C ILE A 162 8.85 1.34 -16.64
N VAL A 163 8.35 1.31 -17.87
CA VAL A 163 7.31 0.35 -18.29
C VAL A 163 7.85 -1.07 -18.27
N ALA A 164 9.08 -1.30 -18.73
CA ALA A 164 9.72 -2.61 -18.67
C ALA A 164 9.81 -3.12 -17.22
N TYR A 165 10.27 -2.27 -16.30
CA TYR A 165 10.35 -2.60 -14.88
C TYR A 165 8.98 -2.91 -14.26
N LEU A 166 7.96 -2.08 -14.55
CA LEU A 166 6.60 -2.30 -14.05
C LEU A 166 6.00 -3.61 -14.55
N LYS A 167 6.24 -3.97 -15.82
CA LYS A 167 5.79 -5.23 -16.41
C LYS A 167 6.46 -6.44 -15.75
N GLU A 168 7.77 -6.38 -15.56
CA GLU A 168 8.56 -7.46 -14.97
C GLU A 168 8.10 -7.78 -13.53
N HIS A 169 7.82 -6.74 -12.74
CA HIS A 169 7.43 -6.88 -11.34
C HIS A 169 5.91 -6.79 -11.10
N SER A 170 5.14 -7.01 -12.16
CA SER A 170 3.69 -6.83 -12.18
C SER A 170 2.93 -7.86 -11.34
N LEU A 171 1.64 -7.58 -11.14
CA LEU A 171 0.69 -8.52 -10.57
C LEU A 171 0.59 -9.78 -11.43
N LYS A 172 0.72 -10.95 -10.81
CA LYS A 172 0.35 -12.22 -11.44
C LYS A 172 -1.17 -12.35 -11.40
N SER A 173 -1.81 -12.23 -12.56
CA SER A 173 -3.26 -12.33 -12.69
C SER A 173 -3.71 -13.73 -13.10
N ILE A 174 -4.94 -14.10 -12.73
CA ILE A 174 -5.60 -15.34 -13.13
C ILE A 174 -7.00 -15.04 -13.67
N GLN A 175 -7.48 -15.85 -14.62
CA GLN A 175 -8.87 -15.77 -15.07
C GLN A 175 -9.80 -16.42 -14.03
N PRO A 176 -11.01 -15.90 -13.78
CA PRO A 176 -11.94 -16.47 -12.79
C PRO A 176 -12.21 -17.97 -12.98
N GLY A 177 -12.36 -18.43 -14.23
CA GLY A 177 -12.60 -19.84 -14.55
C GLY A 177 -11.39 -20.76 -14.29
N ALA A 178 -10.19 -20.19 -14.14
CA ALA A 178 -8.95 -20.93 -13.86
C ALA A 178 -8.60 -20.94 -12.36
N LEU A 179 -9.42 -20.33 -11.50
CA LEU A 179 -9.24 -20.43 -10.05
C LEU A 179 -9.36 -21.89 -9.58
N PRO A 180 -8.63 -22.29 -8.52
CA PRO A 180 -8.92 -23.53 -7.82
C PRO A 180 -10.38 -23.54 -7.35
N SER A 181 -11.10 -24.65 -7.56
CA SER A 181 -12.49 -24.81 -7.13
C SER A 181 -13.39 -23.59 -7.50
N PRO A 182 -13.47 -23.19 -8.78
CA PRO A 182 -13.97 -21.89 -9.21
C PRO A 182 -15.46 -21.67 -8.96
N ARG A 183 -16.21 -22.76 -8.69
CA ARG A 183 -17.65 -22.74 -8.38
C ARG A 183 -17.98 -22.63 -6.89
N THR A 184 -16.97 -22.61 -6.02
CA THR A 184 -17.20 -22.45 -4.58
C THR A 184 -17.63 -21.01 -4.27
N LYS A 185 -18.39 -20.84 -3.18
CA LYS A 185 -18.83 -19.51 -2.72
C LYS A 185 -17.65 -18.55 -2.53
N GLY A 186 -16.54 -19.02 -1.96
CA GLY A 186 -15.34 -18.20 -1.76
C GLY A 186 -14.67 -17.76 -3.06
N ALA A 187 -14.53 -18.65 -4.04
CA ALA A 187 -13.98 -18.30 -5.36
C ALA A 187 -14.85 -17.26 -6.09
N ILE A 188 -16.17 -17.40 -6.05
CA ILE A 188 -17.13 -16.47 -6.67
C ILE A 188 -17.05 -15.10 -5.99
N LEU A 189 -17.08 -15.05 -4.66
CA LEU A 189 -16.98 -13.80 -3.90
C LEU A 189 -15.63 -13.13 -4.12
N PHE A 190 -14.54 -13.90 -4.16
CA PHE A 190 -13.21 -13.40 -4.44
C PHE A 190 -13.14 -12.76 -5.83
N ALA A 191 -13.62 -13.46 -6.87
CA ALA A 191 -13.63 -12.92 -8.23
C ALA A 191 -14.46 -11.64 -8.33
N ALA A 192 -15.68 -11.63 -7.78
CA ALA A 192 -16.57 -10.48 -7.81
C ALA A 192 -16.07 -9.29 -6.98
N THR A 193 -15.30 -9.53 -5.93
CA THR A 193 -14.77 -8.48 -5.05
C THR A 193 -13.45 -7.92 -5.58
N CYS A 194 -12.49 -8.79 -5.88
CA CYS A 194 -11.11 -8.40 -6.10
C CYS A 194 -10.80 -8.01 -7.55
N ALA A 195 -11.67 -8.37 -8.51
CA ALA A 195 -11.56 -7.91 -9.90
C ALA A 195 -12.21 -6.54 -10.17
N GLN A 196 -12.73 -5.85 -9.14
CA GLN A 196 -13.44 -4.58 -9.33
C GLN A 196 -12.54 -3.41 -9.77
N CYS A 197 -11.22 -3.49 -9.51
CA CYS A 197 -10.31 -2.36 -9.71
C CYS A 197 -9.15 -2.66 -10.68
N HIS A 198 -8.67 -3.89 -10.72
CA HIS A 198 -7.57 -4.35 -11.56
C HIS A 198 -7.79 -5.83 -11.91
N ALA A 199 -6.94 -6.41 -12.75
CA ALA A 199 -6.97 -7.84 -13.03
C ALA A 199 -7.00 -8.69 -11.74
N LEU A 200 -7.72 -9.83 -11.79
CA LEU A 200 -7.89 -10.69 -10.62
C LEU A 200 -6.55 -11.33 -10.20
N PRO A 201 -6.07 -11.15 -8.96
CA PRO A 201 -4.81 -11.74 -8.50
C PRO A 201 -4.85 -13.28 -8.48
N ASP A 202 -3.78 -13.95 -8.93
CA ASP A 202 -3.60 -15.38 -8.71
C ASP A 202 -3.43 -15.66 -7.20
N PRO A 203 -4.27 -16.49 -6.56
CA PRO A 203 -4.15 -16.86 -5.15
C PRO A 203 -2.80 -17.47 -4.74
N ARG A 204 -2.01 -17.96 -5.70
CA ARG A 204 -0.71 -18.60 -5.45
C ARG A 204 0.45 -17.61 -5.34
N GLN A 205 0.23 -16.32 -5.57
CA GLN A 205 1.29 -15.30 -5.45
C GLN A 205 1.66 -14.94 -4.01
N HIS A 206 0.82 -15.35 -3.05
CA HIS A 206 1.07 -15.20 -1.62
C HIS A 206 0.87 -16.54 -0.92
N THR A 207 1.52 -16.71 0.23
CA THR A 207 1.31 -17.89 1.06
C THR A 207 -0.02 -17.81 1.81
N ALA A 208 -0.52 -18.95 2.27
CA ALA A 208 -1.72 -19.01 3.11
C ALA A 208 -1.59 -18.16 4.39
N GLN A 209 -0.40 -18.02 4.95
CA GLN A 209 -0.17 -17.18 6.13
C GLN A 209 -0.18 -15.68 5.80
N GLN A 210 0.14 -15.30 4.56
CA GLN A 210 0.17 -13.89 4.12
C GLN A 210 -1.22 -13.35 3.77
N TRP A 211 -2.12 -14.21 3.26
CA TRP A 211 -3.42 -13.79 2.75
C TRP A 211 -4.29 -12.96 3.70
N PRO A 212 -4.41 -13.28 5.00
CA PRO A 212 -5.17 -12.44 5.93
C PRO A 212 -4.72 -10.98 5.94
N GLN A 213 -3.42 -10.73 5.91
CA GLN A 213 -2.88 -9.36 5.90
C GLN A 213 -3.13 -8.66 4.56
N VAL A 214 -3.06 -9.40 3.44
CA VAL A 214 -3.35 -8.87 2.10
C VAL A 214 -4.82 -8.45 1.99
N VAL A 215 -5.75 -9.26 2.50
CA VAL A 215 -7.20 -8.95 2.52
C VAL A 215 -7.47 -7.72 3.38
N VAL A 216 -6.87 -7.62 4.58
CA VAL A 216 -6.99 -6.43 5.44
C VAL A 216 -6.47 -5.17 4.74
N ARG A 217 -5.33 -5.26 4.04
CA ARG A 217 -4.78 -4.14 3.26
C ARG A 217 -5.71 -3.74 2.12
N MET A 218 -6.26 -4.69 1.37
CA MET A 218 -7.20 -4.38 0.29
C MET A 218 -8.49 -3.77 0.82
N HIS A 219 -9.04 -4.28 1.91
CA HIS A 219 -10.19 -3.68 2.57
C HIS A 219 -9.94 -2.20 2.91
N LYS A 220 -8.79 -1.89 3.53
CA LYS A 220 -8.40 -0.49 3.83
C LYS A 220 -8.30 0.36 2.56
N ASN A 221 -7.72 -0.17 1.49
CA ASN A 221 -7.63 0.53 0.22
C ASN A 221 -9.02 0.78 -0.41
N MET A 222 -9.92 -0.20 -0.34
CA MET A 222 -11.29 -0.07 -0.83
C MET A 222 -12.05 1.02 -0.07
N VAL A 223 -11.94 1.06 1.26
CA VAL A 223 -12.50 2.12 2.10
C VAL A 223 -11.93 3.48 1.71
N ALA A 224 -10.59 3.58 1.61
CA ALA A 224 -9.93 4.84 1.26
C ALA A 224 -10.38 5.37 -0.11
N MET A 225 -10.62 4.48 -1.08
CA MET A 225 -11.09 4.83 -2.42
C MET A 225 -12.62 4.99 -2.54
N GLY A 226 -13.36 4.92 -1.43
CA GLY A 226 -14.82 5.03 -1.42
C GLY A 226 -15.53 3.92 -2.23
N LYS A 227 -14.92 2.73 -2.33
CA LYS A 227 -15.53 1.57 -3.01
C LYS A 227 -16.53 0.88 -2.10
N SER A 228 -17.45 0.11 -2.70
CA SER A 228 -18.27 -0.83 -1.95
C SER A 228 -17.38 -1.86 -1.26
N VAL A 229 -17.59 -2.07 0.04
CA VAL A 229 -16.75 -2.93 0.86
C VAL A 229 -17.55 -4.13 1.37
N PRO A 230 -17.06 -5.37 1.23
CA PRO A 230 -17.76 -6.54 1.74
C PRO A 230 -17.83 -6.54 3.27
N ASP A 231 -18.87 -7.18 3.82
CA ASP A 231 -18.98 -7.37 5.26
C ASP A 231 -17.94 -8.37 5.82
N ALA A 232 -17.84 -8.42 7.15
CA ALA A 232 -16.87 -9.28 7.84
C ALA A 232 -17.06 -10.77 7.54
N ALA A 233 -18.30 -11.23 7.32
CA ALA A 233 -18.58 -12.62 6.96
C ALA A 233 -18.04 -12.95 5.57
N THR A 234 -18.27 -12.08 4.60
CA THR A 234 -17.78 -12.19 3.22
C THR A 234 -16.26 -12.17 3.16
N LEU A 235 -15.61 -11.25 3.89
CA LEU A 235 -14.15 -11.18 3.95
C LEU A 235 -13.52 -12.45 4.55
N ARG A 236 -14.15 -13.05 5.57
CA ARG A 236 -13.70 -14.34 6.12
C ARG A 236 -13.78 -15.45 5.06
N THR A 237 -14.91 -15.58 4.37
CA THR A 237 -15.08 -16.58 3.31
C THR A 237 -14.07 -16.40 2.16
N ILE A 238 -13.78 -15.16 1.77
CA ILE A 238 -12.73 -14.86 0.77
C ILE A 238 -11.35 -15.26 1.30
N THR A 239 -11.05 -14.94 2.56
CA THR A 239 -9.75 -15.25 3.18
C THR A 239 -9.52 -16.76 3.25
N GLU A 240 -10.50 -17.53 3.71
CA GLU A 240 -10.44 -18.99 3.77
C GLU A 240 -10.15 -19.59 2.39
N PHE A 241 -10.90 -19.15 1.36
CA PHE A 241 -10.66 -19.56 -0.01
C PHE A 241 -9.23 -19.29 -0.47
N LEU A 242 -8.70 -18.08 -0.22
CA LEU A 242 -7.35 -17.71 -0.62
C LEU A 242 -6.28 -18.55 0.10
N GLN A 243 -6.51 -18.87 1.37
CA GLN A 243 -5.60 -19.72 2.14
C GLN A 243 -5.58 -21.14 1.61
N ASP A 244 -6.72 -21.70 1.25
CA ASP A 244 -6.82 -23.05 0.68
C ASP A 244 -6.22 -23.10 -0.73
N ALA A 245 -6.56 -22.12 -1.57
CA ALA A 245 -6.05 -22.01 -2.93
C ALA A 245 -4.51 -21.84 -2.96
N ALA A 246 -3.92 -21.16 -1.97
CA ALA A 246 -2.47 -21.02 -1.84
C ALA A 246 -1.75 -22.31 -1.40
N ARG A 247 -2.45 -23.25 -0.75
CA ARG A 247 -1.91 -24.56 -0.36
C ARG A 247 -2.09 -25.63 -1.44
N ALA A 248 -3.04 -25.42 -2.35
CA ALA A 248 -3.28 -26.33 -3.46
C ALA A 248 -2.04 -26.40 -4.37
N LYS A 249 -1.60 -27.62 -4.68
CA LYS A 249 -0.57 -27.84 -5.68
C LYS A 249 -1.12 -27.44 -7.07
N PRO A 250 -0.30 -26.85 -7.94
CA PRO A 250 -0.69 -26.48 -9.29
C PRO A 250 -1.15 -27.69 -10.13
#